data_AF-A0A254Q8R7-F1
#
_entry.id   AF-A0A254Q8R7-F1
#
_cell.length_a   1.000
_cell.length_b   1.000
_cell.length_c   1.000
_cell.angle_alpha   90.00
_cell.angle_beta   90.00
_cell.angle_gamma   90.00
#
_symmetry.space_group_name_H-M   'P 1'
#
loop_
_entity.id
_entity.type
_entity.pdbx_description
1 polymer ?
#
loop_
_entity_poly.entity_id
_entity_poly.type
_entity_poly.pdbx_seq_one_letter_code
_entity_poly.pdbx_strand_id
1 'polypeptide(L)'
;MKALVLAVLLQVPFFAMASFTQLTCSTITQDATVRVQLARAVDPQHPWVGFSTIGANLSVQMKGAYNKYETSISLTPISGSDDLNMRGDATQGGVYLQLYPQIVNGQATGKYTGQLFINDLDKREYFDFRSEAHEPGLVCH
;
A
#
# COMPACT_ATOMS: atom_id res chain seq x y z
N MET A 1 -4.89 2.39 -60.09
CA MET A 1 -3.79 2.48 -59.10
C MET A 1 -4.39 2.23 -57.72
N LYS A 2 -4.15 1.05 -57.12
CA LYS A 2 -4.67 0.67 -55.79
C LYS A 2 -3.62 1.06 -54.76
N ALA A 3 -3.90 2.09 -53.95
CA ALA A 3 -3.10 2.41 -52.77
C ALA A 3 -3.44 1.40 -51.67
N LEU A 4 -2.48 0.55 -51.32
CA LEU A 4 -2.57 -0.34 -50.17
C LEU A 4 -2.22 0.48 -48.92
N VAL A 5 -3.22 0.85 -48.11
CA VAL A 5 -2.96 1.48 -46.81
C VAL A 5 -2.60 0.38 -45.83
N LEU A 6 -1.32 0.31 -45.48
CA LEU A 6 -0.79 -0.60 -44.47
C LEU A 6 -1.16 -0.06 -43.08
N ALA A 7 -2.24 -0.58 -42.50
CA ALA A 7 -2.61 -0.30 -41.12
C ALA A 7 -1.69 -1.08 -40.18
N VAL A 8 -0.64 -0.42 -39.68
CA VAL A 8 0.17 -0.92 -38.56
C VAL A 8 -0.66 -0.73 -37.29
N LEU A 9 -1.36 -1.79 -36.88
CA LEU A 9 -1.96 -1.89 -35.55
C LEU A 9 -0.82 -1.98 -34.52
N LEU A 10 -0.45 -0.82 -33.96
CA LEU A 10 0.35 -0.74 -32.74
C LEU A 10 -0.43 -1.42 -31.61
N GLN A 11 -0.11 -2.68 -31.35
CA GLN A 11 -0.59 -3.41 -30.19
C GLN A 11 0.10 -2.83 -28.95
N VAL A 12 -0.49 -1.81 -28.35
CA VAL A 12 -0.08 -1.36 -27.02
C VAL A 12 -0.54 -2.46 -26.04
N PRO A 13 0.37 -3.13 -25.31
CA PRO A 13 -0.04 -4.09 -24.31
C PRO A 13 -0.73 -3.33 -23.18
N PHE A 14 -2.06 -3.41 -23.13
CA PHE A 14 -2.82 -3.12 -21.92
C PHE A 14 -2.47 -4.21 -20.91
N PHE A 15 -1.44 -3.96 -20.09
CA PHE A 15 -1.24 -4.74 -18.87
C PHE A 15 -2.35 -4.37 -17.90
N ALA A 16 -3.51 -5.02 -18.04
CA ALA A 16 -4.55 -4.98 -17.02
C ALA A 16 -3.98 -5.67 -15.78
N MET A 17 -3.43 -4.89 -14.86
CA MET A 17 -3.03 -5.39 -13.55
C MET A 17 -4.31 -5.77 -12.79
N ALA A 18 -4.35 -6.98 -12.25
CA ALA A 18 -5.49 -7.46 -11.50
C ALA A 18 -5.67 -6.62 -10.23
N SER A 19 -6.92 -6.33 -9.87
CA SER A 19 -7.23 -5.64 -8.62
C SER A 19 -6.73 -6.44 -7.41
N PHE A 20 -6.21 -5.78 -6.38
CA PHE A 20 -5.69 -6.44 -5.19
C PHE A 20 -6.55 -6.15 -3.95
N THR A 21 -6.52 -7.04 -2.97
CA THR A 21 -7.13 -6.84 -1.64
C THR A 21 -6.11 -6.89 -0.51
N GLN A 22 -4.85 -7.17 -0.81
CA GLN A 22 -3.80 -7.31 0.18
C GLN A 22 -2.54 -6.62 -0.32
N LEU A 23 -1.88 -5.87 0.55
CA LEU A 23 -0.50 -5.41 0.37
C LEU A 23 0.39 -6.17 1.33
N THR A 24 1.51 -6.68 0.82
CA THR A 24 2.54 -7.30 1.67
C THR A 24 3.79 -6.45 1.61
N CYS A 25 4.19 -5.92 2.74
CA CYS A 25 5.36 -5.07 2.88
C CYS A 25 6.46 -5.75 3.68
N SER A 26 7.70 -5.45 3.32
CA SER A 26 8.89 -5.79 4.07
C SER A 26 9.55 -4.52 4.57
N THR A 27 10.18 -4.59 5.73
CA THR A 27 11.17 -3.59 6.15
C THR A 27 12.41 -3.67 5.27
N ILE A 28 13.21 -2.60 5.23
CA ILE A 28 14.48 -2.58 4.48
C ILE A 28 15.42 -3.69 4.96
N THR A 29 15.49 -3.89 6.27
CA THR A 29 16.27 -4.94 6.94
C THR A 29 15.69 -6.35 6.75
N GLN A 30 14.46 -6.46 6.22
CA GLN A 30 13.72 -7.72 6.01
C GLN A 30 13.57 -8.55 7.29
N ASP A 31 13.54 -7.88 8.44
CA ASP A 31 13.31 -8.45 9.76
C ASP A 31 11.85 -8.49 10.15
N ALA A 32 10.96 -7.82 9.41
CA ALA A 32 9.53 -7.82 9.63
C ALA A 32 8.76 -7.89 8.32
N THR A 33 7.62 -8.59 8.37
CA THR A 33 6.60 -8.56 7.33
C THR A 33 5.37 -7.85 7.86
N VAL A 34 4.95 -6.79 7.17
CA VAL A 34 3.72 -6.07 7.43
C VAL A 34 2.70 -6.46 6.37
N ARG A 35 1.49 -6.86 6.76
CA ARG A 35 0.40 -7.11 5.81
C ARG A 35 -0.75 -6.16 6.07
N VAL A 36 -1.29 -5.59 5.01
CA VAL A 36 -2.48 -4.74 5.02
C VAL A 36 -3.56 -5.45 4.20
N GLN A 37 -4.52 -6.04 4.88
CA GLN A 37 -5.66 -6.72 4.27
C GLN A 37 -6.84 -5.75 4.18
N LEU A 38 -7.22 -5.38 2.97
CA LEU A 38 -8.24 -4.40 2.66
C LEU A 38 -9.62 -5.06 2.66
N ALA A 39 -10.63 -4.32 3.13
CA ALA A 39 -12.03 -4.76 3.11
C ALA A 39 -12.64 -4.81 1.70
N ARG A 40 -11.96 -4.27 0.68
CA ARG A 40 -12.39 -4.29 -0.72
C ARG A 40 -11.21 -4.31 -1.67
N ALA A 41 -11.48 -4.73 -2.90
CA ALA A 41 -10.50 -4.75 -3.98
C ALA A 41 -10.20 -3.34 -4.49
N VAL A 42 -8.97 -3.18 -4.97
CA VAL A 42 -8.37 -1.90 -5.35
C VAL A 42 -7.76 -2.00 -6.74
N ASP A 43 -7.99 -0.98 -7.57
CA ASP A 43 -7.38 -0.86 -8.89
C ASP A 43 -5.91 -0.44 -8.76
N PRO A 44 -4.92 -1.26 -9.14
CA PRO A 44 -3.51 -0.89 -9.07
C PRO A 44 -3.13 0.37 -9.87
N GLN A 45 -3.91 0.76 -10.88
CA GLN A 45 -3.69 1.99 -11.65
C GLN A 45 -4.23 3.24 -10.93
N HIS A 46 -5.29 3.08 -10.15
CA HIS A 46 -5.96 4.15 -9.39
C HIS A 46 -6.35 3.67 -8.00
N PRO A 47 -5.38 3.34 -7.15
CA PRO A 47 -5.69 2.49 -6.03
C PRO A 47 -6.64 3.07 -5.00
N TRP A 48 -6.64 4.39 -4.84
CA TRP A 48 -7.42 5.03 -3.77
C TRP A 48 -8.40 6.08 -4.27
N VAL A 49 -8.34 6.41 -5.57
CA VAL A 49 -9.19 7.43 -6.15
C VAL A 49 -10.66 7.00 -6.06
N GLY A 50 -11.50 7.89 -5.52
CA GLY A 50 -12.93 7.67 -5.37
C GLY A 50 -13.35 7.01 -4.05
N PHE A 51 -12.42 6.74 -3.14
CA PHE A 51 -12.73 6.28 -1.79
C PHE A 51 -12.46 7.38 -0.76
N SER A 52 -13.47 7.72 0.04
CA SER A 52 -13.28 8.58 1.20
C SER A 52 -12.63 7.83 2.37
N THR A 53 -12.88 6.52 2.48
CA THR A 53 -12.39 5.66 3.55
C THR A 53 -12.45 4.19 3.16
N ILE A 54 -11.47 3.39 3.60
CA ILE A 54 -11.44 1.92 3.46
C ILE A 54 -11.03 1.28 4.78
N GLY A 55 -11.82 0.32 5.27
CA GLY A 55 -11.39 -0.51 6.40
C GLY A 55 -10.31 -1.51 6.00
N ALA A 56 -9.35 -1.75 6.89
CA ALA A 56 -8.32 -2.76 6.69
C ALA A 56 -7.91 -3.43 8.00
N ASN A 57 -7.35 -4.64 7.90
CA ASN A 57 -6.64 -5.29 8.98
C ASN A 57 -5.14 -5.22 8.72
N LEU A 58 -4.41 -4.68 9.70
CA LEU A 58 -2.96 -4.59 9.72
C LEU A 58 -2.42 -5.74 10.56
N SER A 59 -1.39 -6.42 10.05
CA SER A 59 -0.62 -7.38 10.83
C SER A 59 0.88 -7.15 10.70
N VAL A 60 1.63 -7.33 11.79
CA VAL A 60 3.09 -7.28 11.81
C VAL A 60 3.62 -8.62 12.33
N GLN A 61 4.53 -9.21 11.57
CA GLN A 61 5.22 -10.45 11.91
C GLN A 61 6.73 -10.21 11.90
N MET A 62 7.36 -10.26 13.07
CA MET A 62 8.83 -10.25 13.16
C MET A 62 9.39 -11.61 12.74
N LYS A 63 10.53 -11.58 12.05
CA LYS A 63 11.27 -12.77 11.63
C LYS A 63 11.74 -13.54 12.86
N GLY A 64 11.39 -14.82 12.93
CA GLY A 64 11.74 -15.68 14.07
C GLY A 64 10.86 -15.52 15.31
N ALA A 65 9.91 -14.57 15.32
CA ALA A 65 8.89 -14.51 16.36
C ALA A 65 7.73 -15.47 16.04
N TYR A 66 7.15 -16.09 17.06
CA TYR A 66 5.95 -16.92 16.91
C TYR A 66 4.66 -16.11 16.98
N ASN A 67 4.71 -14.97 17.66
CA ASN A 67 3.55 -14.09 17.83
C ASN A 67 3.46 -13.11 16.67
N LYS A 68 2.22 -12.77 16.32
CA LYS A 68 1.86 -11.82 15.28
C LYS A 68 1.03 -10.72 15.92
N TYR A 69 1.41 -9.47 15.69
CA TYR A 69 0.58 -8.32 16.05
C TYR A 69 -0.51 -8.16 15.01
N GLU A 70 -1.75 -7.90 15.43
CA GLU A 70 -2.89 -7.64 14.54
C GLU A 70 -3.77 -6.52 15.08
N THR A 71 -4.24 -5.64 14.22
CA THR A 71 -5.18 -4.58 14.57
C THR A 71 -6.00 -4.13 13.36
N SER A 72 -7.22 -3.65 13.59
CA SER A 72 -8.04 -3.05 12.54
C SER A 72 -7.72 -1.56 12.43
N ILE A 73 -7.60 -1.08 11.20
CA ILE A 73 -7.31 0.33 10.87
C ILE A 73 -8.33 0.85 9.85
N SER A 74 -8.50 2.16 9.86
CA SER A 74 -9.24 2.89 8.83
C SER A 74 -8.24 3.64 7.95
N LEU A 75 -8.23 3.34 6.65
CA LEU A 75 -7.42 4.04 5.66
C LEU A 75 -8.21 5.22 5.08
N THR A 76 -7.61 6.39 5.04
CA THR A 76 -8.15 7.62 4.44
C THR A 76 -7.10 8.30 3.56
N PRO A 77 -7.52 9.04 2.52
CA PRO A 77 -6.59 9.89 1.79
C PRO A 77 -5.99 10.98 2.70
N ILE A 78 -4.79 11.47 2.35
CA ILE A 78 -4.11 12.51 3.13
C ILE A 78 -4.71 13.90 2.86
N SER A 79 -5.01 14.23 1.60
CA SER A 79 -5.44 15.57 1.20
C SER A 79 -6.85 15.67 0.58
N GLY A 80 -7.39 14.58 0.01
CA GLY A 80 -8.70 14.60 -0.66
C GLY A 80 -9.08 13.26 -1.29
N SER A 81 -10.31 13.08 -1.75
CA SER A 81 -10.80 11.79 -2.30
C SER A 81 -10.15 11.35 -3.62
N ASP A 82 -9.37 12.23 -4.24
CA ASP A 82 -8.55 12.01 -5.43
C ASP A 82 -7.06 11.78 -5.09
N ASP A 83 -6.68 11.87 -3.82
CA ASP A 83 -5.32 11.63 -3.37
C ASP A 83 -4.95 10.15 -3.50
N LEU A 84 -3.74 9.91 -3.98
CA LEU A 84 -3.16 8.59 -4.12
C LEU A 84 -2.39 8.15 -2.86
N ASN A 85 -2.04 9.10 -1.99
CA ASN A 85 -1.40 8.80 -0.73
C ASN A 85 -2.42 8.51 0.36
N MET A 86 -2.07 7.62 1.27
CA MET A 86 -2.95 7.21 2.34
C MET A 86 -2.33 7.37 3.71
N ARG A 87 -3.23 7.54 4.67
CA ARG A 87 -2.98 7.41 6.09
C ARG A 87 -3.91 6.33 6.66
N GLY A 88 -3.37 5.49 7.54
CA GLY A 88 -4.11 4.50 8.31
C GLY A 88 -3.98 4.76 9.79
N ASP A 89 -5.12 4.83 10.49
CA ASP A 89 -5.18 5.00 11.93
C ASP A 89 -6.06 3.90 12.54
N ALA A 90 -5.66 3.39 13.71
CA ALA A 90 -6.52 2.50 14.50
C ALA A 90 -7.48 3.34 15.35
N THR A 91 -8.70 2.82 15.58
CA THR A 91 -9.69 3.49 16.46
C THR A 91 -9.21 3.56 17.92
N GLN A 92 -8.36 2.63 18.33
CA GLN A 92 -7.79 2.50 19.67
C GLN A 92 -6.30 2.14 19.54
N GLY A 93 -5.44 2.79 20.31
CA GLY A 93 -3.98 2.59 20.26
C GLY A 93 -3.25 3.54 19.30
N GLY A 94 -1.94 3.72 19.53
CA GLY A 94 -1.07 4.61 18.75
C GLY A 94 -0.57 3.97 17.47
N VAL A 95 -1.47 3.66 16.52
CA VAL A 95 -1.10 3.10 15.21
C VAL A 95 -1.16 4.20 14.14
N TYR A 96 -0.06 4.35 13.41
CA TYR A 96 0.09 5.28 12.31
C TYR A 96 0.75 4.59 11.14
N LEU A 97 -0.02 4.41 10.06
CA LEU A 97 0.46 3.89 8.78
C LEU A 97 0.38 5.01 7.74
N GLN A 98 1.40 5.17 6.91
CA GLN A 98 1.27 5.91 5.65
C GLN A 98 1.79 5.08 4.49
N LEU A 99 1.06 5.13 3.38
CA LEU A 99 1.38 4.40 2.16
C LEU A 99 1.40 5.38 0.97
N TYR A 100 2.46 5.30 0.19
CA TYR A 100 2.71 6.11 -1.00
C TYR A 100 2.85 5.18 -2.21
N PRO A 101 1.98 5.28 -3.23
CA PRO A 101 2.09 4.44 -4.41
C PRO A 101 3.33 4.84 -5.22
N GLN A 102 3.99 3.83 -5.77
CA GLN A 102 5.06 4.04 -6.72
C GLN A 102 4.46 4.45 -8.08
N ILE A 103 4.80 5.65 -8.52
CA ILE A 103 4.37 6.23 -9.80
C ILE A 103 5.50 6.12 -10.83
N VAL A 104 5.19 5.58 -12.01
CA VAL A 104 6.10 5.52 -13.16
C VAL A 104 5.37 6.05 -14.38
N ASN A 105 5.97 7.01 -15.09
CA ASN A 105 5.36 7.67 -16.26
C ASN A 105 3.95 8.25 -15.97
N GLY A 106 3.72 8.75 -14.76
CA GLY A 106 2.45 9.32 -14.35
C GLY A 106 1.36 8.32 -13.97
N GLN A 107 1.67 7.01 -13.94
CA GLN A 107 0.72 5.97 -13.54
C GLN A 107 1.18 5.19 -12.32
N ALA A 108 0.23 4.83 -11.45
CA ALA A 108 0.50 3.97 -10.31
C ALA A 108 0.82 2.56 -10.78
N THR A 109 1.87 1.99 -10.21
CA THR A 109 2.37 0.66 -10.57
C THR A 109 1.74 -0.47 -9.75
N GLY A 110 0.81 -0.16 -8.85
CA GLY A 110 0.30 -1.10 -7.84
C GLY A 110 1.28 -1.41 -6.69
N LYS A 111 2.53 -0.95 -6.75
CA LYS A 111 3.51 -1.06 -5.66
C LYS A 111 3.44 0.14 -4.73
N TYR A 112 3.82 -0.05 -3.47
CA TYR A 112 3.86 1.03 -2.48
C TYR A 112 5.18 1.08 -1.73
N THR A 113 5.48 2.27 -1.24
CA THR A 113 6.37 2.47 -0.12
C THR A 113 5.59 3.06 1.05
N GLY A 114 6.18 3.12 2.22
CA GLY A 114 5.47 3.69 3.35
C GLY A 114 6.27 3.76 4.63
N GLN A 115 5.54 4.09 5.68
CA GLN A 115 6.04 4.13 7.05
C GLN A 115 4.97 3.59 7.99
N LEU A 116 5.41 2.88 9.03
CA LEU A 116 4.55 2.36 10.07
C LEU A 116 5.15 2.68 11.44
N PHE A 117 4.31 3.21 12.31
CA PHE A 117 4.61 3.37 13.73
C PHE A 117 3.47 2.76 14.54
N ILE A 118 3.82 1.92 15.51
CA ILE A 118 2.88 1.29 16.44
C ILE A 118 3.41 1.50 17.85
N ASN A 119 2.59 2.12 18.68
CA ASN A 119 2.73 2.16 20.12
C ASN A 119 1.39 1.78 20.74
N ASP A 120 1.15 0.47 20.82
CA ASP A 120 -0.10 -0.11 21.31
C ASP A 120 0.11 -0.58 22.76
N LEU A 121 -0.27 0.30 23.69
CA LEU A 121 -0.06 0.08 25.13
C LEU A 121 -0.92 -1.06 25.68
N ASP A 122 -2.09 -1.30 25.09
CA ASP A 122 -3.01 -2.35 25.53
C ASP A 122 -2.45 -3.74 25.20
N LYS A 123 -1.84 -3.88 24.00
CA LYS A 123 -1.18 -5.11 23.58
C LYS A 123 0.29 -5.20 24.00
N ARG A 124 0.86 -4.11 24.53
CA ARG A 124 2.28 -3.98 24.91
C ARG A 124 3.23 -4.22 23.73
N GLU A 125 2.85 -3.73 22.57
CA GLU A 125 3.59 -3.92 21.32
C GLU A 125 4.10 -2.58 20.78
N TYR A 126 5.35 -2.58 20.32
CA TYR A 126 6.03 -1.40 19.80
C TYR A 126 6.76 -1.74 18.50
N PHE A 127 6.46 -1.01 17.43
CA PHE A 127 7.14 -1.11 16.15
C PHE A 127 7.41 0.28 15.57
N ASP A 128 8.63 0.52 15.12
CA ASP A 128 9.02 1.79 14.49
C ASP A 128 9.71 1.50 13.16
N PHE A 129 8.93 1.56 12.09
CA PHE A 129 9.36 1.39 10.70
C PHE A 129 9.08 2.69 9.93
N ARG A 130 9.59 3.81 10.45
CA ARG A 130 9.52 5.10 9.79
C ARG A 130 10.66 5.28 8.79
N SER A 131 10.44 6.16 7.81
CA SER A 131 11.45 6.47 6.80
C SER A 131 12.64 7.21 7.44
N GLU A 132 13.85 6.80 7.10
CA GLU A 132 15.09 7.41 7.56
C GLU A 132 15.98 7.78 6.37
N ALA A 133 16.63 8.94 6.42
CA ALA A 133 17.68 9.34 5.47
C ALA A 133 17.37 9.08 3.97
N HIS A 134 16.12 9.27 3.54
CA HIS A 134 15.60 9.08 2.17
C HIS A 134 15.24 7.63 1.78
N GLU A 135 15.32 6.68 2.71
CA GLU A 135 14.84 5.32 2.50
C GLU A 135 13.45 5.12 3.13
N PRO A 136 12.51 4.44 2.45
CA PRO A 136 11.18 4.21 2.99
C PRO A 136 11.20 3.12 4.07
N GLY A 137 10.52 3.34 5.19
CA GLY A 137 10.44 2.33 6.25
C GLY A 137 9.79 1.00 5.83
N LEU A 138 8.94 1.03 4.80
CA LEU A 138 8.28 -0.13 4.20
C LEU A 138 8.39 -0.12 2.68
N VAL A 139 8.57 -1.31 2.09
CA VAL A 139 8.44 -1.57 0.64
C VAL A 139 7.39 -2.65 0.44
N CYS A 140 6.35 -2.38 -0.35
CA CYS A 140 5.17 -3.22 -0.49
C CYS A 140 4.95 -3.70 -1.93
N HIS A 141 4.40 -4.91 -2.02
CA HIS A 141 4.06 -5.61 -3.26
C HIS A 141 2.64 -6.18 -3.20
#